data_AF-A0A4V1ZTM3-F1
#
_entry.id   AF-A0A4V1ZTM3-F1
#
_cell.length_a   1.000
_cell.length_b   1.000
_cell.length_c   1.000
_cell.angle_alpha   90.00
_cell.angle_beta   90.00
_cell.angle_gamma   90.00
#
_symmetry.space_group_name_H-M   'P 1'
#
loop_
_entity.id
_entity.type
_entity.pdbx_description
1 polymer ?
#
loop_
_entity_poly.entity_id
_entity_poly.type
_entity_poly.pdbx_seq_one_letter_code
_entity_poly.pdbx_strand_id
1 'polypeptide(L)'
;MKHVFASLLLTGTLASAAQQAAAQTAVTPTATATALGTLTGTVADSVSRQPLAFATVVLRPTADAKNALSTVTTDKGGFSFANLAAGPYTLEVHYLGYRAPQPVAVTVGAGAPPVALA
;
A
#
# COMPACT_ATOMS: atom_id res chain seq x y z
N MET A 1 6.37 -30.28 47.84
CA MET A 1 7.69 -30.11 48.50
C MET A 1 8.44 -29.10 47.65
N LYS A 2 8.72 -27.84 48.04
CA LYS A 2 9.33 -27.29 49.26
C LYS A 2 8.92 -25.80 49.34
N HIS A 3 8.42 -25.34 50.48
CA HIS A 3 8.08 -23.93 50.76
C HIS A 3 9.27 -23.22 51.40
N VAL A 4 9.45 -21.92 51.17
CA VAL A 4 10.03 -21.02 52.18
C VAL A 4 9.39 -19.62 52.05
N PHE A 5 8.55 -19.27 53.02
CA PHE A 5 8.15 -17.92 53.38
C PHE A 5 9.25 -17.32 54.26
N ALA A 6 9.64 -16.05 54.04
CA ALA A 6 10.48 -15.30 54.97
C ALA A 6 9.93 -13.86 55.12
N SER A 7 9.38 -13.63 56.32
CA SER A 7 9.35 -12.41 57.16
C SER A 7 9.59 -11.05 56.51
N LEU A 8 8.64 -10.10 56.55
CA LEU A 8 8.29 -9.20 57.67
C LEU A 8 9.44 -8.28 58.11
N LEU A 9 9.26 -6.96 57.87
CA LEU A 9 9.69 -5.77 58.65
C LEU A 9 9.26 -4.53 57.82
N LEU A 10 8.15 -3.84 58.13
CA LEU A 10 7.95 -2.69 59.03
C LEU A 10 8.80 -1.41 58.72
N THR A 11 8.04 -0.32 58.46
CA THR A 11 8.35 1.13 58.53
C THR A 11 9.31 1.77 57.53
N GLY A 12 8.87 2.89 56.91
CA GLY A 12 9.78 3.86 56.32
C GLY A 12 9.18 4.86 55.34
N THR A 13 8.64 5.96 55.89
CA THR A 13 8.52 7.31 55.29
C THR A 13 7.73 7.49 53.99
N LEU A 14 6.57 8.17 54.11
CA LEU A 14 5.93 8.90 53.02
C LEU A 14 6.85 10.07 52.61
N ALA A 15 7.76 9.82 51.68
CA ALA A 15 8.47 10.89 50.98
C ALA A 15 7.49 11.53 49.97
N SER A 16 7.02 12.74 50.28
CA SER A 16 6.34 13.61 49.33
C SER A 16 7.36 14.19 48.35
N ALA A 17 7.82 13.36 47.42
CA ALA A 17 8.46 13.84 46.21
C ALA A 17 7.36 14.27 45.25
N ALA A 18 7.42 15.55 44.85
CA ALA A 18 6.61 16.15 43.80
C ALA A 18 6.24 15.13 42.73
N GLN A 19 4.93 14.86 42.60
CA GLN A 19 4.42 14.05 41.51
C GLN A 19 4.68 14.83 40.23
N GLN A 20 5.84 14.54 39.65
CA GLN A 20 6.29 15.02 38.37
C GLN A 20 5.14 14.81 37.39
N ALA A 21 4.75 15.90 36.75
CA ALA A 21 3.89 15.88 35.59
C ALA A 21 4.57 15.01 34.52
N ALA A 22 4.29 13.71 34.56
CA ALA A 22 4.44 12.87 33.40
C ALA A 22 3.46 13.43 32.38
N ALA A 23 3.99 14.25 31.46
CA ALA A 23 3.44 14.34 30.14
C ALA A 23 3.31 12.89 29.65
N GLN A 24 2.13 12.32 29.86
CA GLN A 24 1.72 11.11 29.16
C GLN A 24 1.66 11.56 27.71
N THR A 25 2.78 11.41 27.02
CA THR A 25 2.80 11.29 25.57
C THR A 25 1.89 10.11 25.30
N ALA A 26 0.62 10.42 25.05
CA ALA A 26 -0.31 9.49 24.46
C ALA A 26 0.35 9.05 23.16
N VAL A 27 1.05 7.91 23.22
CA VAL A 27 1.27 7.09 22.04
C VAL A 27 -0.10 6.56 21.68
N THR A 28 -0.91 7.43 21.06
CA THR A 28 -2.05 7.01 20.28
C THR A 28 -1.52 5.87 19.43
N PRO A 29 -2.05 4.64 19.55
CA PRO A 29 -1.78 3.65 18.53
C PRO A 29 -2.35 4.26 17.27
N THR A 30 -1.50 4.87 16.45
CA THR A 30 -1.84 5.22 15.09
C THR A 30 -2.11 3.88 14.44
N ALA A 31 -3.38 3.45 14.48
CA ALA A 31 -3.88 2.41 13.62
C ALA A 31 -3.38 2.81 12.24
N THR A 32 -2.37 2.10 11.75
CA THR A 32 -1.82 2.33 10.43
C THR A 32 -2.90 1.85 9.50
N ALA A 33 -3.88 2.72 9.23
CA ALA A 33 -4.88 2.47 8.22
C ALA A 33 -4.08 2.19 6.96
N THR A 34 -4.16 0.97 6.46
CA THR A 34 -3.57 0.59 5.18
C THR A 34 -4.23 1.47 4.14
N ALA A 35 -3.61 2.60 3.85
CA ALA A 35 -4.14 3.56 2.90
C ALA A 35 -4.09 2.89 1.54
N LEU A 36 -5.28 2.57 1.03
CA LEU A 36 -5.44 2.00 -0.29
C LEU A 36 -5.27 3.09 -1.33
N GLY A 37 -4.46 2.81 -2.35
CA GLY A 37 -4.26 3.67 -3.50
C GLY A 37 -5.15 3.28 -4.68
N THR A 38 -5.20 4.18 -5.66
CA THR A 38 -5.83 3.95 -6.96
C THR A 38 -4.79 4.19 -8.04
N LEU A 39 -4.66 3.26 -8.98
CA LEU A 39 -3.83 3.42 -10.17
C LEU A 39 -4.75 3.60 -11.37
N THR A 40 -4.65 4.75 -12.03
CA THR A 40 -5.34 5.01 -13.30
C THR A 40 -4.33 5.41 -14.36
N GLY A 41 -4.72 5.27 -15.62
CA GLY A 41 -3.89 5.69 -16.74
C GLY A 41 -4.60 5.50 -18.07
N THR A 42 -3.87 5.72 -19.16
CA THR A 42 -4.35 5.54 -20.53
C THR A 42 -3.33 4.71 -21.30
N VAL A 43 -3.81 3.74 -22.06
CA VAL A 43 -3.01 2.96 -23.01
C VAL A 43 -3.18 3.59 -24.38
N ALA A 44 -2.07 3.83 -25.07
CA ALA A 44 -2.04 4.31 -26.44
C ALA A 44 -1.10 3.47 -27.29
N ASP A 45 -1.35 3.41 -28.59
CA ASP A 45 -0.46 2.80 -29.56
C ASP A 45 0.82 3.64 -29.72
N SER A 46 1.97 2.96 -29.77
CA SER A 46 3.28 3.61 -29.78
C SER A 46 3.59 4.38 -31.08
N VAL A 47 3.00 3.97 -32.21
CA VAL A 47 3.31 4.55 -33.54
C VAL A 47 2.30 5.64 -33.88
N SER A 48 1.02 5.32 -33.82
CA SER A 48 -0.07 6.22 -34.18
C SER A 48 -0.47 7.18 -33.06
N ARG A 49 -0.01 6.94 -31.82
CA ARG A 49 -0.37 7.69 -30.60
C ARG A 49 -1.89 7.68 -30.32
N GLN A 50 -2.64 6.79 -30.95
CA GLN A 50 -4.08 6.65 -30.75
C GLN A 50 -4.38 5.88 -29.46
N PRO A 51 -5.43 6.25 -28.71
CA PRO A 51 -5.84 5.49 -27.54
C PRO A 51 -6.24 4.07 -27.95
N LEU A 52 -5.79 3.09 -27.17
CA LEU A 52 -6.01 1.68 -27.47
C LEU A 52 -7.15 1.13 -26.61
N ALA A 53 -8.32 0.98 -27.22
CA ALA A 53 -9.49 0.40 -26.59
C ALA A 53 -9.42 -1.13 -26.54
N PHE A 54 -10.07 -1.72 -25.53
CA PHE A 54 -10.20 -3.17 -25.36
C PHE A 54 -8.87 -3.91 -25.16
N ALA A 55 -7.83 -3.22 -24.69
CA ALA A 55 -6.57 -3.81 -24.26
C ALA A 55 -6.70 -4.37 -22.84
N THR A 56 -6.18 -5.57 -22.62
CA THR A 56 -6.09 -6.17 -21.30
C THR A 56 -4.88 -5.60 -20.57
N VAL A 57 -5.11 -4.93 -19.45
CA VAL A 57 -4.07 -4.40 -18.58
C VAL A 57 -3.97 -5.31 -17.37
N VAL A 58 -2.77 -5.80 -17.09
CA VAL A 58 -2.48 -6.69 -15.96
C VAL A 58 -1.54 -5.98 -15.01
N LEU A 59 -1.91 -5.93 -13.75
CA LEU A 59 -1.14 -5.34 -12.67
C LEU A 59 -0.73 -6.44 -11.69
N ARG A 60 0.57 -6.68 -11.55
CA ARG A 60 1.13 -7.70 -10.66
C ARG A 60 1.83 -7.05 -9.48
N PRO A 61 1.44 -7.32 -8.22
CA PRO A 61 2.23 -6.93 -7.06
C PRO A 61 3.60 -7.61 -7.13
N THR A 62 4.67 -6.85 -6.87
CA THR A 62 6.02 -7.45 -6.82
C THR A 62 6.22 -8.33 -5.58
N ALA A 63 5.50 -8.03 -4.49
CA ALA A 63 5.52 -8.81 -3.26
C ALA A 63 4.76 -10.14 -3.38
N ASP A 64 3.72 -10.20 -4.23
CA ASP A 64 2.94 -11.40 -4.49
C ASP A 64 2.53 -11.45 -5.98
N ALA A 65 3.37 -12.10 -6.79
CA ALA A 65 3.14 -12.21 -8.22
C ALA A 65 1.93 -13.08 -8.61
N LYS A 66 1.37 -13.85 -7.66
CA LYS A 66 0.19 -14.69 -7.90
C LYS A 66 -1.11 -13.88 -7.81
N ASN A 67 -1.12 -12.82 -7.00
CA ASN A 67 -2.25 -11.93 -6.84
C ASN A 67 -2.32 -10.83 -7.92
N ALA A 68 -2.26 -11.25 -9.19
CA ALA A 68 -2.36 -10.35 -10.33
C ALA A 68 -3.81 -9.84 -10.48
N LEU A 69 -3.95 -8.54 -10.69
CA LEU A 69 -5.22 -7.90 -11.03
C LEU A 69 -5.25 -7.63 -12.53
N SER A 70 -6.41 -7.75 -13.16
CA SER A 70 -6.56 -7.43 -14.58
C SER A 70 -7.79 -6.57 -14.82
N THR A 71 -7.69 -5.65 -15.77
CA THR A 71 -8.80 -4.84 -16.26
C THR A 71 -8.71 -4.68 -17.78
N VAL A 72 -9.76 -4.14 -18.39
CA VAL A 72 -9.81 -3.87 -19.83
C VAL A 72 -9.91 -2.36 -20.04
N THR A 73 -9.18 -1.83 -21.02
CA THR A 73 -9.23 -0.40 -21.34
C THR A 73 -10.57 -0.02 -21.96
N THR A 74 -11.03 1.20 -21.65
CA THR A 74 -12.25 1.79 -22.25
C THR A 74 -12.06 2.14 -23.73
N ASP A 75 -13.12 2.62 -24.39
CA ASP A 75 -13.09 3.16 -25.76
C ASP A 75 -12.07 4.29 -25.96
N LYS A 76 -11.71 4.99 -24.87
CA LYS A 76 -10.67 6.04 -24.86
C LYS A 76 -9.31 5.55 -24.37
N GLY A 77 -9.12 4.24 -24.26
CA GLY A 77 -7.88 3.63 -23.79
C GLY A 77 -7.64 3.74 -22.28
N GLY A 78 -8.59 4.27 -21.51
CA GLY A 78 -8.44 4.48 -20.07
C GLY A 78 -8.54 3.19 -19.26
N PHE A 79 -7.78 3.09 -18.16
CA PHE A 79 -7.90 2.00 -17.18
C PHE A 79 -7.87 2.52 -15.75
N SER A 80 -8.41 1.72 -14.82
CA SER A 80 -8.43 2.04 -13.39
C SER A 80 -8.37 0.76 -12.55
N PHE A 81 -7.51 0.79 -11.52
CA PHE A 81 -7.42 -0.18 -10.45
C PHE A 81 -7.59 0.54 -9.13
N ALA A 82 -8.63 0.19 -8.37
CA ALA A 82 -8.89 0.73 -7.05
C ALA A 82 -8.50 -0.28 -5.96
N ASN A 83 -8.44 0.19 -4.71
CA ASN A 83 -8.20 -0.64 -3.53
C ASN A 83 -6.84 -1.36 -3.55
N LEU A 84 -5.82 -0.71 -4.09
CA LEU A 84 -4.47 -1.26 -4.16
C LEU A 84 -3.72 -0.97 -2.86
N ALA A 85 -3.05 -1.98 -2.29
CA ALA A 85 -2.14 -1.75 -1.20
C ALA A 85 -0.97 -0.84 -1.67
N ALA A 86 -0.43 -0.03 -0.77
CA ALA A 86 0.75 0.74 -1.10
C ALA A 86 1.94 -0.22 -1.33
N GLY A 87 2.67 -0.02 -2.43
CA GLY A 87 3.81 -0.85 -2.76
C GLY A 87 4.21 -0.85 -4.23
N PRO A 88 5.27 -1.61 -4.58
CA PRO A 88 5.72 -1.77 -5.94
C PRO A 88 4.90 -2.82 -6.70
N TYR A 89 4.52 -2.46 -7.92
CA TYR A 89 3.78 -3.30 -8.86
C TYR A 89 4.46 -3.29 -10.24
N THR A 90 4.14 -4.28 -11.04
CA THR A 90 4.51 -4.38 -12.45
C THR A 90 3.26 -4.32 -13.29
N LEU A 91 3.22 -3.42 -14.26
CA LEU A 91 2.13 -3.22 -15.21
C LEU A 91 2.50 -3.84 -16.56
N GLU A 92 1.59 -4.65 -17.09
CA GLU A 92 1.70 -5.30 -18.39
C GLU A 92 0.44 -5.02 -19.21
N VAL A 93 0.59 -4.89 -20.51
CA VAL A 93 -0.52 -4.64 -21.43
C VAL A 93 -0.51 -5.70 -22.51
N HIS A 94 -1.66 -6.33 -22.74
CA HIS A 94 -1.86 -7.33 -23.77
C HIS A 94 -3.00 -6.89 -24.67
N TYR A 95 -2.76 -6.96 -25.97
CA TYR A 95 -3.78 -6.69 -26.97
C TYR A 95 -3.55 -7.61 -28.17
N LEU A 96 -4.65 -8.12 -28.73
CA LEU A 96 -4.58 -9.11 -29.80
C LEU A 96 -3.91 -8.52 -31.03
N GLY A 97 -2.93 -9.25 -31.58
CA GLY A 97 -2.18 -8.81 -32.76
C GLY A 97 -1.06 -7.80 -32.47
N TYR A 98 -0.88 -7.38 -31.22
CA TYR A 98 0.19 -6.47 -30.83
C TYR A 98 1.31 -7.24 -30.13
N ARG A 99 2.54 -6.73 -30.25
CA ARG A 99 3.64 -7.23 -29.42
C ARG A 99 3.44 -6.72 -28.00
N ALA A 100 3.61 -7.61 -27.03
CA ALA A 100 3.59 -7.21 -25.63
C ALA A 100 4.73 -6.19 -25.38
N PRO A 101 4.42 -5.00 -24.84
CA PRO A 101 5.43 -4.03 -24.46
C PRO A 101 6.24 -4.56 -23.27
N GLN A 102 7.37 -3.92 -23.01
CA GLN A 102 8.15 -4.20 -21.82
C GLN A 102 7.31 -3.93 -20.56
N PRO A 103 7.31 -4.82 -19.56
CA PRO A 103 6.64 -4.56 -18.28
C PRO A 103 7.15 -3.27 -17.63
N VAL A 104 6.23 -2.47 -17.10
CA VAL A 104 6.52 -1.17 -16.49
C VAL A 104 6.42 -1.29 -14.97
N ALA A 105 7.48 -0.94 -14.25
CA ALA A 105 7.43 -0.88 -12.78
C ALA A 105 6.70 0.40 -12.35
N VAL A 106 5.67 0.25 -11.50
CA VAL A 106 4.87 1.35 -10.95
C VAL A 106 4.81 1.21 -9.43
N THR A 107 4.91 2.32 -8.70
CA THR A 107 4.75 2.31 -7.24
C THR A 107 3.43 2.98 -6.89
N VAL A 108 2.54 2.24 -6.24
CA VAL A 108 1.28 2.79 -5.73
C VAL A 108 1.54 3.36 -4.35
N GLY A 109 1.37 4.67 -4.20
CA GLY A 109 1.42 5.32 -2.90
C GLY A 109 0.08 5.22 -2.16
N ALA A 110 0.16 5.15 -0.83
CA ALA A 110 -0.97 5.38 0.07
C ALA A 110 -1.64 6.73 -0.27
N GLY A 111 -2.79 6.70 -0.97
CA GLY A 111 -3.51 7.91 -1.39
C GLY A 111 -2.86 8.71 -2.53
N ALA A 112 -2.03 8.10 -3.38
CA ALA A 112 -1.38 8.83 -4.48
C ALA A 112 -2.36 9.22 -5.61
N PRO A 113 -2.36 10.49 -6.08
CA PRO A 113 -3.16 10.95 -7.22
C PRO A 113 -2.77 10.27 -8.54
N PRO A 114 -3.65 10.31 -9.57
CA PRO A 114 -3.49 9.56 -10.82
C PRO A 114 -2.15 9.85 -11.52
N VAL A 115 -1.38 8.80 -11.81
CA VAL A 115 -0.11 8.88 -12.52
C VAL A 115 -0.37 8.80 -14.02
N ALA A 116 -0.34 9.95 -14.70
CA ALA A 116 -0.36 10.00 -16.15
C ALA A 116 1.00 9.54 -16.71
N LEU A 117 1.00 8.47 -17.50
CA LEU A 117 2.13 8.08 -18.35
C LEU A 117 1.99 8.83 -19.69
N ALA A 118 3.01 9.60 -20.08
CA ALA A 118 3.06 10.43 -21.30
C ALA A 118 4.02 9.85 -22.35
#